data_AF-A0A7C8FZI1-F1
#
_entry.id   AF-A0A7C8FZI1-F1
#
_cell.length_a   1.000
_cell.length_b   1.000
_cell.length_c   1.000
_cell.angle_alpha   90.00
_cell.angle_beta   90.00
_cell.angle_gamma   90.00
#
_symmetry.space_group_name_H-M   'P 1'
#
loop_
_entity.id
_entity.type
_entity.pdbx_description
1 polymer ?
#
loop_
_entity_poly.entity_id
_entity_poly.type
_entity_poly.pdbx_seq_one_letter_code
_entity_poly.pdbx_strand_id
1 'polypeptide(L)'
;MGQAARRHIDHSAAAQPVAESTDDAQKLLSIGQVLTRLVSEFPDVTPSKLRFLEERGLVSPQRTESGYRKFGPADVDRLRLVLSLQRDHYLPLKVIRQYVDEIDAGESPMLPGIAHPLSALDHQADQQAYSRAELIEITHADAQLVRDAVSVGLLPTGSRFDQKAREVLTLLVSLKERGIEPRHLRGVKASTDREIGLVEGAISGFRRDVPEARAQAANVTAEVVEALVDLKRTLLERAVQQLDS
;
A
#
# COMPACT_ATOMS: atom_id res chain seq x y z
N MET A 1 -88.54 12.39 14.33
CA MET A 1 -87.74 11.15 14.26
C MET A 1 -86.96 11.24 12.96
N GLY A 2 -85.65 11.38 12.86
CA GLY A 2 -84.53 11.41 13.79
C GLY A 2 -83.26 11.25 12.93
N GLN A 3 -82.29 12.15 13.10
CA GLN A 3 -80.84 12.04 12.81
C GLN A 3 -80.41 11.70 11.35
N ALA A 4 -79.71 12.56 10.62
CA ALA A 4 -78.38 13.15 10.83
C ALA A 4 -77.20 12.16 10.68
N ALA A 5 -76.34 12.49 9.70
CA ALA A 5 -74.90 12.25 9.63
C ALA A 5 -74.37 10.82 9.48
N ARG A 6 -73.65 10.56 8.38
CA ARG A 6 -72.17 10.53 8.37
C ARG A 6 -71.62 10.24 6.96
N ARG A 7 -70.61 11.04 6.60
CA ARG A 7 -69.70 10.85 5.45
C ARG A 7 -68.96 9.54 5.58
N HIS A 8 -68.72 8.84 4.48
CA HIS A 8 -67.42 8.21 4.23
C HIS A 8 -67.21 8.09 2.72
N ILE A 9 -66.21 8.81 2.24
CA ILE A 9 -65.65 8.70 0.90
C ILE A 9 -64.56 7.66 1.04
N ASP A 10 -64.78 6.44 0.56
CA ASP A 10 -63.71 5.46 0.45
C ASP A 10 -62.95 5.70 -0.86
N HIS A 11 -61.86 6.47 -0.74
CA HIS A 11 -60.72 6.36 -1.63
C HIS A 11 -60.08 4.99 -1.40
N SER A 12 -60.46 4.00 -2.22
CA SER A 12 -59.70 2.75 -2.31
C SER A 12 -58.40 3.04 -3.06
N ALA A 13 -57.40 3.50 -2.30
CA ALA A 13 -56.02 3.58 -2.72
C ALA A 13 -55.46 2.15 -2.79
N ALA A 14 -55.47 1.58 -3.98
CA ALA A 14 -54.74 0.35 -4.26
C ALA A 14 -53.25 0.61 -4.07
N ALA A 15 -52.71 0.13 -2.95
CA ALA A 15 -51.29 0.07 -2.66
C ALA A 15 -50.59 -0.73 -3.76
N GLN A 16 -49.85 -0.02 -4.60
CA GLN A 16 -48.87 -0.64 -5.50
C GLN A 16 -47.72 -1.16 -4.63
N PRO A 17 -47.31 -2.44 -4.74
CA PRO A 17 -46.13 -2.91 -4.06
C PRO A 17 -44.93 -2.22 -4.70
N VAL A 18 -44.20 -1.46 -3.89
CA VAL A 18 -42.91 -0.86 -4.24
C VAL A 18 -41.95 -2.04 -4.43
N ALA A 19 -41.79 -2.48 -5.67
CA ALA A 19 -40.69 -3.33 -6.06
C ALA A 19 -39.43 -2.45 -6.00
N GLU A 20 -38.82 -2.38 -4.82
CA GLU A 20 -37.45 -1.89 -4.67
C GLU A 20 -36.57 -2.70 -5.61
N SER A 21 -36.02 -1.96 -6.56
CA SER A 21 -35.35 -2.47 -7.74
C SER A 21 -34.05 -3.11 -7.30
N THR A 22 -33.95 -4.42 -7.51
CA THR A 22 -32.73 -5.23 -7.42
C THR A 22 -31.68 -4.86 -8.49
N ASP A 23 -31.80 -3.69 -9.11
CA ASP A 23 -31.06 -3.24 -10.30
C ASP A 23 -29.76 -2.47 -9.95
N ASP A 24 -29.58 -2.05 -8.70
CA ASP A 24 -28.35 -1.38 -8.27
C ASP A 24 -27.18 -2.37 -8.04
N ALA A 25 -27.47 -3.67 -7.98
CA ALA A 25 -26.50 -4.75 -7.73
C ALA A 25 -25.69 -5.19 -8.98
N GLN A 26 -26.02 -4.69 -10.18
CA GLN A 26 -25.33 -5.09 -11.43
C GLN A 26 -24.67 -3.92 -12.18
N LYS A 27 -24.74 -2.69 -11.65
CA LYS A 27 -24.26 -1.53 -12.38
C LYS A 27 -22.76 -1.32 -12.21
N LEU A 28 -22.01 -1.69 -13.24
CA LEU A 28 -20.57 -1.41 -13.34
C LEU A 28 -20.30 0.10 -13.38
N LEU A 29 -19.55 0.59 -12.41
CA LEU A 29 -19.29 2.02 -12.17
C LEU A 29 -17.97 2.47 -12.79
N SER A 30 -17.92 3.72 -13.22
CA SER A 30 -16.65 4.40 -13.54
C SER A 30 -15.96 4.88 -12.26
N ILE A 31 -14.65 5.16 -12.35
CA ILE A 31 -13.87 5.69 -11.22
C ILE A 31 -14.47 6.97 -10.62
N GLY A 32 -15.06 7.83 -11.45
CA GLY A 32 -15.72 9.07 -10.98
C GLY A 32 -16.99 8.76 -10.20
N GLN A 33 -17.79 7.79 -10.64
CA GLN A 33 -19.00 7.36 -9.92
C GLN A 33 -18.67 6.68 -8.60
N VAL A 34 -17.61 5.87 -8.54
CA VAL A 34 -17.10 5.30 -7.29
C VAL A 34 -16.68 6.41 -6.34
N LEU A 35 -15.95 7.42 -6.84
CA LEU A 35 -15.52 8.56 -6.03
C LEU A 35 -16.70 9.29 -5.38
N THR A 36 -17.77 9.57 -6.14
CA THR A 36 -18.98 10.21 -5.61
C THR A 36 -19.63 9.41 -4.48
N ARG A 37 -19.54 8.07 -4.52
CA ARG A 37 -20.08 7.20 -3.46
C ARG A 37 -19.19 7.12 -2.22
N LEU A 38 -17.89 7.31 -2.36
CA LEU A 38 -16.93 7.19 -1.26
C LEU A 38 -16.63 8.52 -0.57
N VAL A 39 -16.75 9.65 -1.26
CA VAL A 39 -16.32 10.97 -0.75
C VAL A 39 -17.07 11.43 0.50
N SER A 40 -18.31 10.96 0.71
CA SER A 40 -19.08 11.28 1.92
C SER A 40 -18.49 10.65 3.20
N GLU A 41 -17.86 9.48 3.07
CA GLU A 41 -17.23 8.74 4.16
C GLU A 41 -15.72 8.98 4.22
N PHE A 42 -15.09 9.24 3.07
CA PHE A 42 -13.65 9.39 2.88
C PHE A 42 -13.36 10.66 2.06
N PRO A 43 -13.40 11.86 2.66
CA PRO A 43 -13.30 13.13 1.93
C PRO A 43 -11.94 13.32 1.23
N ASP A 44 -10.88 12.67 1.72
CA ASP A 44 -9.52 12.77 1.16
C ASP A 44 -9.28 11.79 -0.01
N VAL A 45 -10.25 10.95 -0.37
CA VAL A 45 -10.09 9.99 -1.47
C VAL A 45 -10.05 10.73 -2.81
N THR A 46 -9.09 10.35 -3.65
CA THR A 46 -8.93 10.94 -4.99
C THR A 46 -8.92 9.86 -6.07
N PRO A 47 -9.18 10.20 -7.35
CA PRO A 47 -9.04 9.25 -8.45
C PRO A 47 -7.64 8.61 -8.51
N SER A 48 -6.59 9.37 -8.17
CA SER A 48 -5.22 8.86 -8.11
C SER A 48 -5.05 7.81 -7.01
N LYS A 49 -5.64 8.03 -5.82
CA LYS A 49 -5.61 7.04 -4.73
C LYS A 49 -6.33 5.75 -5.14
N LEU A 50 -7.49 5.82 -5.80
CA LEU A 50 -8.20 4.62 -6.26
C LEU A 50 -7.40 3.81 -7.29
N ARG A 51 -6.76 4.49 -8.26
CA ARG A 51 -5.85 3.83 -9.22
C ARG A 51 -4.67 3.19 -8.53
N PHE A 52 -4.09 3.89 -7.56
CA PHE A 52 -2.98 3.38 -6.78
C PHE A 52 -3.37 2.11 -6.00
N LEU A 53 -4.55 2.09 -5.35
CA LEU A 53 -5.05 0.89 -4.66
C LEU A 53 -5.27 -0.29 -5.63
N GLU A 54 -5.80 -0.04 -6.84
CA GLU A 54 -5.91 -1.05 -7.90
C GLU A 54 -4.54 -1.58 -8.33
N GLU A 55 -3.57 -0.70 -8.61
CA GLU A 55 -2.22 -1.09 -9.02
C GLU A 55 -1.51 -1.90 -7.93
N ARG A 56 -1.88 -1.65 -6.68
CA ARG A 56 -1.46 -2.45 -5.52
C ARG A 56 -2.33 -3.67 -5.30
N GLY A 57 -3.23 -4.05 -6.19
CA GLY A 57 -4.02 -5.28 -6.08
C GLY A 57 -4.97 -5.30 -4.87
N LEU A 58 -5.26 -4.16 -4.26
CA LEU A 58 -6.24 -4.05 -3.16
C LEU A 58 -7.68 -4.08 -3.70
N VAL A 59 -7.86 -3.91 -5.01
CA VAL A 59 -9.12 -4.03 -5.73
C VAL A 59 -8.81 -4.48 -7.16
N SER A 60 -9.71 -5.27 -7.76
CA SER A 60 -9.50 -5.86 -9.10
C SER A 60 -10.69 -5.56 -10.01
N PRO A 61 -10.89 -4.30 -10.42
CA PRO A 61 -12.01 -3.90 -11.27
C PRO A 61 -11.89 -4.53 -12.66
N GLN A 62 -13.05 -4.80 -13.26
CA GLN A 62 -13.12 -5.34 -14.62
C GLN A 62 -12.60 -4.33 -15.64
N ARG A 63 -11.98 -4.82 -16.72
CA ARG A 63 -11.60 -4.00 -17.87
C ARG A 63 -12.55 -4.28 -19.03
N THR A 64 -13.05 -3.20 -19.63
CA THR A 64 -13.78 -3.27 -20.90
C THR A 64 -12.84 -3.63 -22.05
N GLU A 65 -13.38 -4.09 -23.18
CA GLU A 65 -12.60 -4.34 -24.41
C GLU A 65 -11.79 -3.12 -24.87
N SER A 66 -12.27 -1.91 -24.56
CA SER A 66 -11.59 -0.63 -24.82
C SER A 66 -10.59 -0.21 -23.73
N GLY A 67 -10.37 -1.03 -22.70
CA GLY A 67 -9.34 -0.83 -21.68
C GLY A 67 -9.76 0.03 -20.47
N TYR A 68 -10.99 0.57 -20.44
CA TYR A 68 -11.50 1.32 -19.30
C TYR A 68 -11.86 0.41 -18.12
N ARG A 69 -11.60 0.88 -16.91
CA ARG A 69 -11.93 0.22 -15.63
C ARG A 69 -13.42 0.37 -15.30
N LYS A 70 -13.99 -0.71 -14.80
CA LYS A 70 -15.37 -0.83 -14.38
C LYS A 70 -15.42 -1.53 -13.03
N PHE A 71 -15.86 -0.80 -12.01
CA PHE A 71 -15.92 -1.27 -10.64
C PHE A 71 -17.31 -1.87 -10.40
N GLY A 72 -17.35 -3.12 -9.94
CA GLY A 72 -18.58 -3.74 -9.45
C GLY A 72 -18.93 -3.29 -8.03
N PRO A 73 -20.08 -3.70 -7.50
CA PRO A 73 -20.45 -3.44 -6.10
C PRO A 73 -19.41 -3.99 -5.11
N ALA A 74 -18.93 -5.22 -5.35
CA ALA A 74 -17.91 -5.85 -4.50
C ALA A 74 -16.60 -5.05 -4.46
N ASP A 75 -16.20 -4.43 -5.57
CA ASP A 75 -15.02 -3.56 -5.60
C ASP A 75 -15.21 -2.31 -4.73
N VAL A 76 -16.42 -1.73 -4.72
CA VAL A 76 -16.74 -0.56 -3.91
C VAL A 76 -16.73 -0.91 -2.42
N ASP A 77 -17.29 -2.05 -2.05
CA ASP A 77 -17.29 -2.52 -0.66
C ASP A 77 -15.88 -2.87 -0.19
N ARG A 78 -15.08 -3.50 -1.06
CA ARG A 78 -13.65 -3.72 -0.80
C ARG A 78 -12.91 -2.40 -0.61
N LEU A 79 -13.15 -1.41 -1.47
CA LEU A 79 -12.55 -0.07 -1.32
C LEU A 79 -12.96 0.60 0.00
N ARG A 80 -14.23 0.49 0.42
CA ARG A 80 -14.66 0.97 1.75
C ARG A 80 -13.89 0.28 2.86
N LEU A 81 -13.79 -1.05 2.82
CA LEU A 81 -13.04 -1.81 3.82
C LEU A 81 -11.58 -1.37 3.88
N VAL A 82 -10.89 -1.31 2.73
CA VAL A 82 -9.49 -0.88 2.64
C VAL A 82 -9.30 0.52 3.20
N LEU A 83 -10.16 1.48 2.80
CA LEU A 83 -10.06 2.86 3.25
C LEU A 83 -10.38 3.00 4.75
N SER A 84 -11.35 2.26 5.29
CA SER A 84 -11.63 2.20 6.73
C SER A 84 -10.45 1.63 7.51
N LEU A 85 -9.81 0.55 7.02
CA LEU A 85 -8.63 -0.02 7.66
C LEU A 85 -7.44 0.96 7.66
N GLN A 86 -7.30 1.78 6.63
CA GLN A 86 -6.30 2.85 6.62
C GLN A 86 -6.66 4.00 7.57
N ARG A 87 -7.93 4.42 7.62
CA ARG A 87 -8.41 5.57 8.41
C ARG A 87 -8.51 5.26 9.91
N ASP A 88 -9.10 4.13 10.25
CA ASP A 88 -9.50 3.80 11.62
C ASP A 88 -8.46 2.93 12.33
N HIS A 89 -7.73 2.09 11.58
CA HIS A 89 -6.75 1.14 12.12
C HIS A 89 -5.31 1.43 11.72
N TYR A 90 -5.10 2.40 10.83
CA TYR A 90 -3.79 2.83 10.38
C TYR A 90 -2.89 1.68 9.89
N LEU A 91 -3.45 0.78 9.08
CA LEU A 91 -2.72 -0.40 8.60
C LEU A 91 -1.94 -0.12 7.30
N PRO A 92 -0.71 -0.69 7.15
CA PRO A 92 0.01 -0.66 5.89
C PRO A 92 -0.72 -1.42 4.79
N LEU A 93 -0.65 -0.94 3.54
CA LEU A 93 -1.36 -1.54 2.40
C LEU A 93 -1.04 -3.02 2.18
N LYS A 94 0.20 -3.46 2.46
CA LYS A 94 0.60 -4.87 2.37
C LYS A 94 -0.19 -5.74 3.36
N VAL A 95 -0.37 -5.25 4.59
CA VAL A 95 -1.13 -5.95 5.64
C VAL A 95 -2.62 -5.97 5.30
N ILE A 96 -3.15 -4.85 4.80
CA ILE A 96 -4.54 -4.78 4.34
C ILE A 96 -4.79 -5.76 3.20
N ARG A 97 -3.87 -5.84 2.21
CA ARG A 97 -4.01 -6.78 1.09
C ARG A 97 -4.11 -8.21 1.61
N GLN A 98 -3.19 -8.63 2.47
CA GLN A 98 -3.21 -9.97 3.03
C GLN A 98 -4.51 -10.26 3.80
N TYR A 99 -4.97 -9.31 4.63
CA TYR A 99 -6.23 -9.45 5.36
C TYR A 99 -7.44 -9.62 4.41
N VAL A 100 -7.47 -8.87 3.31
CA VAL A 100 -8.53 -8.98 2.31
C VAL A 100 -8.42 -10.30 1.53
N ASP A 101 -7.21 -10.74 1.19
CA ASP A 101 -6.96 -12.01 0.51
C ASP A 101 -7.41 -13.21 1.39
N GLU A 102 -7.18 -13.15 2.70
CA GLU A 102 -7.63 -14.14 3.68
C GLU A 102 -9.17 -14.18 3.77
N ILE A 103 -9.84 -13.02 3.79
CA ILE A 103 -11.32 -12.94 3.71
C ILE A 103 -11.82 -13.55 2.40
N ASP A 104 -11.17 -13.24 1.28
CA ASP A 104 -11.54 -13.74 -0.05
C ASP A 104 -11.36 -15.26 -0.19
N ALA A 105 -10.37 -15.83 0.52
CA ALA A 105 -10.18 -17.27 0.64
C ALA A 105 -11.26 -17.95 1.50
N GLY A 106 -12.19 -17.18 2.08
CA GLY A 106 -13.25 -17.67 2.97
C GLY A 106 -12.79 -17.87 4.41
N GLU A 107 -11.61 -17.36 4.78
CA GLU A 107 -11.13 -17.36 6.15
C GLU A 107 -11.81 -16.22 6.94
N SER A 108 -11.74 -16.31 8.28
CA SER A 108 -12.20 -15.24 9.18
C SER A 108 -11.02 -14.70 9.98
N PRO A 109 -10.09 -13.99 9.32
CA PRO A 109 -8.92 -13.45 9.98
C PRO A 109 -9.31 -12.41 11.03
N MET A 110 -8.53 -12.32 12.12
CA MET A 110 -8.73 -11.23 13.08
C MET A 110 -8.19 -9.93 12.49
N LEU A 111 -8.85 -8.82 12.77
CA LEU A 111 -8.41 -7.48 12.36
C LEU A 111 -6.93 -7.25 12.73
N PRO A 112 -6.05 -6.97 11.76
CA PRO A 112 -4.64 -6.74 12.02
C PRO A 112 -4.49 -5.53 12.93
N GLY A 113 -3.72 -5.67 14.00
CA GLY A 113 -3.62 -4.69 15.10
C GLY A 113 -4.12 -5.21 16.44
N ILE A 114 -4.97 -6.24 16.47
CA ILE A 114 -5.39 -6.93 17.71
C ILE A 114 -4.59 -8.23 17.93
N ALA A 115 -4.20 -8.94 16.86
CA ALA A 115 -3.20 -10.00 16.90
C ALA A 115 -2.87 -10.43 15.46
N HIS A 116 -1.79 -9.94 14.85
CA HIS A 116 -1.16 -10.66 13.74
C HIS A 116 0.37 -10.50 13.78
N PRO A 117 1.12 -11.61 13.73
CA PRO A 117 2.58 -11.67 13.87
C PRO A 117 3.35 -11.18 12.64
N LEU A 118 2.74 -10.46 11.69
CA LEU A 118 3.46 -9.99 10.49
C LEU A 118 4.46 -8.87 10.81
N SER A 119 4.16 -8.03 11.81
CA SER A 119 5.16 -7.14 12.38
C SER A 119 6.25 -7.95 13.09
N ALA A 120 5.90 -9.09 13.69
CA ALA A 120 6.87 -9.97 14.34
C ALA A 120 7.75 -10.74 13.35
N LEU A 121 7.27 -11.10 12.16
CA LEU A 121 8.07 -11.77 11.12
C LEU A 121 9.09 -10.83 10.49
N ASP A 122 8.74 -9.57 10.24
CA ASP A 122 9.72 -8.54 9.85
C ASP A 122 10.70 -8.24 11.00
N HIS A 123 10.24 -8.20 12.26
CA HIS A 123 11.12 -8.04 13.43
C HIS A 123 11.95 -9.27 13.80
N GLN A 124 11.57 -10.48 13.39
CA GLN A 124 12.33 -11.71 13.62
C GLN A 124 13.46 -11.84 12.59
N ALA A 125 13.23 -11.42 11.34
CA ALA A 125 14.30 -11.31 10.34
C ALA A 125 15.36 -10.25 10.73
N ASP A 126 14.94 -9.19 11.42
CA ASP A 126 15.80 -8.12 11.96
C ASP A 126 16.70 -8.57 13.13
N GLN A 127 16.42 -9.73 13.75
CA GLN A 127 17.19 -10.22 14.90
C GLN A 127 18.42 -11.07 14.52
N GLN A 128 18.52 -11.54 13.27
CA GLN A 128 19.67 -12.31 12.83
C GLN A 128 20.82 -11.37 12.45
N ALA A 129 21.73 -11.14 13.40
CA ALA A 129 22.94 -10.35 13.16
C ALA A 129 24.09 -11.25 12.65
N TYR A 130 24.47 -11.08 11.39
CA TYR A 130 25.60 -11.75 10.76
C TYR A 130 26.92 -11.04 11.09
N SER A 131 27.97 -11.81 11.33
CA SER A 131 29.35 -11.34 11.31
C SER A 131 29.80 -11.07 9.88
N ARG A 132 30.92 -10.34 9.73
CA ARG A 132 31.54 -10.11 8.41
C ARG A 132 31.91 -11.42 7.71
N ALA A 133 32.39 -12.42 8.45
CA ALA A 133 32.78 -13.72 7.88
C ALA A 133 31.55 -14.47 7.34
N GLU A 134 30.47 -14.52 8.11
CA GLU A 134 29.21 -15.15 7.70
C GLU A 134 28.60 -14.45 6.47
N LEU A 135 28.64 -13.11 6.41
CA LEU A 135 28.19 -12.38 5.23
C LEU A 135 28.97 -12.77 3.97
N ILE A 136 30.30 -12.80 4.06
CA ILE A 136 31.19 -13.19 2.95
C ILE A 136 30.88 -14.61 2.50
N GLU A 137 30.70 -15.53 3.45
CA GLU A 137 30.40 -16.93 3.17
C GLU A 137 29.05 -17.10 2.47
N ILE A 138 27.98 -16.49 3.01
CA ILE A 138 26.60 -16.64 2.51
C ILE A 138 26.40 -15.94 1.17
N THR A 139 27.00 -14.75 0.98
CA THR A 139 26.82 -13.96 -0.25
C THR A 139 27.87 -14.26 -1.32
N HIS A 140 28.88 -15.06 -0.99
CA HIS A 140 30.07 -15.29 -1.82
C HIS A 140 30.79 -14.00 -2.24
N ALA A 141 30.62 -12.92 -1.49
CA ALA A 141 31.32 -11.66 -1.72
C ALA A 141 32.79 -11.76 -1.31
N ASP A 142 33.70 -11.14 -2.06
CA ASP A 142 35.07 -10.98 -1.58
C ASP A 142 35.18 -9.91 -0.48
N ALA A 143 36.23 -10.00 0.33
CA ALA A 143 36.44 -9.09 1.45
C ALA A 143 36.69 -7.63 1.03
N GLN A 144 37.15 -7.38 -0.21
CA GLN A 144 37.36 -6.02 -0.72
C GLN A 144 36.01 -5.36 -1.04
N LEU A 145 35.08 -6.09 -1.63
CA LEU A 145 33.72 -5.60 -1.92
C LEU A 145 33.02 -5.11 -0.65
N VAL A 146 33.14 -5.87 0.46
CA VAL A 146 32.58 -5.47 1.76
C VAL A 146 33.24 -4.18 2.28
N ARG A 147 34.57 -4.06 2.17
CA ARG A 147 35.30 -2.85 2.59
C ARG A 147 34.87 -1.63 1.78
N ASP A 148 34.76 -1.78 0.47
CA ASP A 148 34.38 -0.69 -0.44
C ASP A 148 32.92 -0.27 -0.21
N ALA A 149 32.02 -1.22 0.03
CA ALA A 149 30.62 -0.96 0.36
C ALA A 149 30.47 -0.19 1.67
N VAL A 150 31.24 -0.54 2.72
CA VAL A 150 31.29 0.22 3.97
C VAL A 150 31.90 1.61 3.76
N SER A 151 32.98 1.72 2.97
CA SER A 151 33.63 3.00 2.69
C SER A 151 32.72 4.00 1.96
N VAL A 152 31.83 3.52 1.10
CA VAL A 152 30.84 4.36 0.40
C VAL A 152 29.58 4.58 1.23
N GLY A 153 29.42 3.84 2.35
CA GLY A 153 28.25 3.92 3.23
C GLY A 153 27.05 3.11 2.74
N LEU A 154 27.22 2.20 1.78
CA LEU A 154 26.16 1.27 1.35
C LEU A 154 25.91 0.18 2.41
N LEU A 155 26.91 -0.12 3.23
CA LEU A 155 26.81 -0.98 4.40
C LEU A 155 27.16 -0.19 5.68
N PRO A 156 26.58 -0.55 6.84
CA PRO A 156 26.87 0.12 8.10
C PRO A 156 28.32 -0.09 8.53
N THR A 157 28.85 0.87 9.29
CA THR A 157 30.13 0.76 9.96
C THR A 157 29.97 -0.13 11.19
N GLY A 158 30.52 -1.34 11.15
CA GLY A 158 30.39 -2.27 12.28
C GLY A 158 30.93 -3.67 12.01
N SER A 159 30.83 -4.52 13.02
CA SER A 159 31.19 -5.94 12.97
C SER A 159 29.97 -6.87 12.83
N ARG A 160 28.76 -6.34 13.05
CA ARG A 160 27.48 -7.03 12.94
C ARG A 160 26.62 -6.38 11.88
N PHE A 161 25.94 -7.21 11.11
CA PHE A 161 25.16 -6.83 9.94
C PHE A 161 23.80 -7.50 10.01
N ASP A 162 22.75 -6.75 9.74
CA ASP A 162 21.39 -7.27 9.69
C ASP A 162 21.10 -7.99 8.36
N GLN A 163 19.86 -8.46 8.23
CA GLN A 163 19.35 -9.06 7.02
C GLN A 163 19.39 -8.11 5.81
N LYS A 164 19.20 -6.81 6.01
CA LYS A 164 19.24 -5.81 4.92
C LYS A 164 20.64 -5.58 4.39
N ALA A 165 21.65 -5.58 5.25
CA ALA A 165 23.04 -5.58 4.85
C ALA A 165 23.40 -6.81 4.00
N ARG A 166 22.85 -7.99 4.32
CA ARG A 166 23.00 -9.20 3.50
C ARG A 166 22.36 -9.04 2.11
N GLU A 167 21.13 -8.52 2.05
CA GLU A 167 20.43 -8.24 0.79
C GLU A 167 21.23 -7.25 -0.08
N VAL A 168 21.69 -6.14 0.50
CA VAL A 168 22.52 -5.14 -0.18
C VAL A 168 23.80 -5.77 -0.73
N LEU A 169 24.52 -6.57 0.08
CA LEU A 169 25.76 -7.19 -0.35
C LEU A 169 25.53 -8.20 -1.50
N THR A 170 24.42 -8.96 -1.45
CA THR A 170 24.04 -9.88 -2.53
C THR A 170 23.80 -9.13 -3.84
N LEU A 171 23.12 -7.98 -3.81
CA LEU A 171 22.92 -7.14 -4.99
C LEU A 171 24.25 -6.57 -5.51
N LEU A 172 25.16 -6.19 -4.63
CA LEU A 172 26.49 -5.71 -5.02
C LEU A 172 27.34 -6.77 -5.71
N VAL A 173 27.24 -8.04 -5.29
CA VAL A 173 27.91 -9.15 -5.99
C VAL A 173 27.40 -9.26 -7.43
N SER A 174 26.07 -9.28 -7.63
CA SER A 174 25.46 -9.32 -8.97
C SER A 174 25.82 -8.11 -9.84
N LEU A 175 25.94 -6.93 -9.26
CA LEU A 175 26.35 -5.71 -9.98
C LEU A 175 27.83 -5.74 -10.36
N LYS A 176 28.68 -6.31 -9.50
CA LYS A 176 30.13 -6.43 -9.75
C LYS A 176 30.42 -7.31 -10.96
N GLU A 177 29.64 -8.37 -11.20
CA GLU A 177 29.75 -9.22 -12.41
C GLU A 177 29.59 -8.41 -13.71
N ARG A 178 28.93 -7.25 -13.64
CA ARG A 178 28.67 -6.33 -14.76
C ARG A 178 29.58 -5.10 -14.73
N GLY A 179 30.63 -5.11 -13.90
CA GLY A 179 31.59 -4.01 -13.77
C GLY A 179 31.10 -2.82 -12.93
N ILE A 180 29.97 -2.96 -12.22
CA ILE A 180 29.41 -1.90 -11.38
C ILE A 180 29.89 -2.11 -9.94
N GLU A 181 30.84 -1.30 -9.51
CA GLU A 181 31.42 -1.33 -8.16
C GLU A 181 30.77 -0.31 -7.21
N PRO A 182 30.91 -0.47 -5.87
CA PRO A 182 30.39 0.48 -4.87
C PRO A 182 30.72 1.95 -5.14
N ARG A 183 31.90 2.24 -5.70
CA ARG A 183 32.32 3.61 -6.03
C ARG A 183 31.38 4.32 -7.03
N HIS A 184 30.75 3.57 -7.93
CA HIS A 184 29.79 4.09 -8.91
C HIS A 184 28.41 4.35 -8.30
N LEU A 185 28.14 3.77 -7.12
CA LEU A 185 26.84 3.84 -6.44
C LEU A 185 26.77 4.94 -5.38
N ARG A 186 27.79 5.80 -5.26
CA ARG A 186 27.76 6.99 -4.38
C ARG A 186 26.54 7.88 -4.65
N GLY A 187 26.17 8.04 -5.91
CA GLY A 187 24.97 8.81 -6.29
C GLY A 187 23.68 8.19 -5.77
N VAL A 188 23.57 6.85 -5.81
CA VAL A 188 22.44 6.10 -5.26
C VAL A 188 22.34 6.33 -3.75
N LYS A 189 23.45 6.16 -3.02
CA LYS A 189 23.50 6.41 -1.57
C LYS A 189 23.06 7.84 -1.22
N ALA A 190 23.62 8.83 -1.92
CA ALA A 190 23.27 10.24 -1.69
C ALA A 190 21.79 10.54 -2.02
N SER A 191 21.20 9.87 -3.00
CA SER A 191 19.75 9.97 -3.28
C SER A 191 18.93 9.40 -2.15
N THR A 192 19.27 8.21 -1.66
CA THR A 192 18.60 7.57 -0.53
C THR A 192 18.65 8.44 0.73
N ASP A 193 19.79 9.07 1.02
CA ASP A 193 19.89 9.98 2.18
C ASP A 193 18.97 11.20 2.06
N ARG A 194 18.85 11.77 0.87
CA ARG A 194 17.91 12.87 0.62
C ARG A 194 16.46 12.42 0.77
N GLU A 195 16.13 11.21 0.31
CA GLU A 195 14.79 10.64 0.43
C GLU A 195 14.39 10.40 1.88
N ILE A 196 15.32 9.94 2.73
CA ILE A 196 15.08 9.85 4.17
C ILE A 196 14.73 11.23 4.74
N GLY A 197 15.45 12.29 4.34
CA GLY A 197 15.10 13.67 4.74
C GLY A 197 13.71 14.11 4.28
N LEU A 198 13.24 13.68 3.09
CA LEU A 198 11.88 13.95 2.62
C LEU A 198 10.83 13.21 3.47
N VAL A 199 11.09 11.95 3.82
CA VAL A 199 10.24 11.15 4.70
C VAL A 199 10.15 11.79 6.09
N GLU A 200 11.29 12.18 6.68
CA GLU A 200 11.35 12.88 7.96
C GLU A 200 10.57 14.19 7.93
N GLY A 201 10.70 14.96 6.84
CA GLY A 201 9.93 16.18 6.62
C GLY A 201 8.42 15.92 6.57
N ALA A 202 7.99 14.88 5.86
CA ALA A 202 6.57 14.52 5.72
C ALA A 202 5.92 14.12 7.06
N ILE A 203 6.69 13.54 7.99
CA ILE A 203 6.18 13.14 9.31
C ILE A 203 6.48 14.12 10.44
N SER A 204 7.12 15.25 10.13
CA SER A 204 7.61 16.21 11.14
C SER A 204 6.49 16.82 12.02
N GLY A 205 5.26 16.87 11.52
CA GLY A 205 4.09 17.40 12.23
C GLY A 205 3.42 16.42 13.21
N PHE A 206 3.79 15.14 13.21
CA PHE A 206 3.14 14.14 14.07
C PHE A 206 3.69 14.12 15.49
N ARG A 207 2.77 14.09 16.45
CA ARG A 207 3.04 13.94 17.90
C ARG A 207 3.51 12.52 18.21
N ARG A 208 4.79 12.34 18.58
CA ARG A 208 5.38 11.02 18.87
C ARG A 208 4.86 10.36 20.17
N ASP A 209 4.28 11.16 21.06
CA ASP A 209 3.71 10.76 22.35
C ASP A 209 2.33 10.10 22.23
N VAL A 210 1.62 10.33 21.12
CA VAL A 210 0.26 9.82 20.93
C VAL A 210 0.31 8.56 20.06
N PRO A 211 -0.22 7.40 20.52
CA PRO A 211 -0.21 6.16 19.74
C PRO A 211 -0.85 6.29 18.36
N GLU A 212 -1.97 7.01 18.27
CA GLU A 212 -2.68 7.28 17.02
C GLU A 212 -1.83 8.10 16.03
N ALA A 213 -1.23 9.20 16.50
CA ALA A 213 -0.36 10.03 15.67
C ALA A 213 0.92 9.27 15.23
N ARG A 214 1.42 8.34 16.04
CA ARG A 214 2.53 7.45 15.67
C ARG A 214 2.12 6.47 14.58
N ALA A 215 0.93 5.87 14.68
CA ALA A 215 0.40 4.98 13.66
C ALA A 215 0.16 5.73 12.33
N GLN A 216 -0.40 6.94 12.41
CA GLN A 216 -0.58 7.82 11.27
C GLN A 216 0.76 8.22 10.63
N ALA A 217 1.78 8.56 11.43
CA ALA A 217 3.13 8.83 10.93
C ALA A 217 3.76 7.60 10.23
N ALA A 218 3.55 6.40 10.75
CA ALA A 218 4.03 5.17 10.14
C ALA A 218 3.35 4.90 8.78
N ASN A 219 2.04 5.17 8.68
CA ASN A 219 1.31 5.11 7.42
C ASN A 219 1.82 6.11 6.39
N VAL A 220 1.95 7.38 6.79
CA VAL A 220 2.50 8.42 5.89
C VAL A 220 3.91 8.04 5.43
N THR A 221 4.73 7.50 6.34
CA THR A 221 6.06 6.98 6.00
C THR A 221 5.97 5.91 4.91
N ALA A 222 5.13 4.90 5.09
CA ALA A 222 4.96 3.81 4.13
C ALA A 222 4.48 4.35 2.76
N GLU A 223 3.49 5.24 2.74
CA GLU A 223 2.95 5.82 1.51
C GLU A 223 4.00 6.68 0.76
N VAL A 224 4.77 7.50 1.47
CA VAL A 224 5.82 8.33 0.86
C VAL A 224 6.96 7.46 0.32
N VAL A 225 7.42 6.48 1.09
CA VAL A 225 8.48 5.54 0.64
C VAL A 225 8.03 4.79 -0.61
N GLU A 226 6.80 4.29 -0.63
CA GLU A 226 6.24 3.58 -1.78
C GLU A 226 6.18 4.48 -3.03
N ALA A 227 5.67 5.71 -2.90
CA ALA A 227 5.61 6.67 -4.00
C ALA A 227 7.01 7.03 -4.54
N LEU A 228 8.01 7.21 -3.65
CA LEU A 228 9.39 7.50 -4.06
C LEU A 228 10.02 6.33 -4.83
N VAL A 229 9.79 5.10 -4.39
CA VAL A 229 10.27 3.89 -5.08
C VAL A 229 9.66 3.77 -6.47
N ASP A 230 8.34 3.98 -6.60
CA ASP A 230 7.63 3.93 -7.88
C ASP A 230 8.11 5.00 -8.85
N LEU A 231 8.29 6.23 -8.36
CA LEU A 231 8.80 7.33 -9.17
C LEU A 231 10.18 6.99 -9.73
N LYS A 232 11.09 6.48 -8.89
CA LYS A 232 12.43 6.07 -9.32
C LYS A 232 12.41 4.96 -10.36
N ARG A 233 11.59 3.92 -10.15
CA ARG A 233 11.41 2.84 -11.12
C ARG A 233 10.93 3.39 -12.46
N THR A 234 9.87 4.20 -12.44
CA THR A 234 9.27 4.80 -13.65
C THR A 234 10.27 5.69 -14.39
N LEU A 235 11.05 6.51 -13.67
CA LEU A 235 12.08 7.36 -14.29
C LEU A 235 13.20 6.53 -14.92
N LEU A 236 13.60 5.43 -14.27
CA LEU A 236 14.62 4.52 -14.81
C LEU A 236 14.12 3.81 -16.08
N GLU A 237 12.90 3.25 -16.06
CA GLU A 237 12.27 2.62 -17.22
C GLU A 237 12.18 3.60 -18.40
N ARG A 238 11.76 4.83 -18.14
CA ARG A 238 11.73 5.89 -19.16
C ARG A 238 13.12 6.20 -19.73
N ALA A 239 14.15 6.28 -18.88
CA ALA A 239 15.51 6.55 -19.33
C ALA A 239 16.09 5.41 -20.18
N VAL A 240 15.77 4.15 -19.85
CA VAL A 240 16.16 2.97 -20.64
C VAL A 240 15.49 2.97 -22.01
N GLN A 241 14.18 3.26 -22.08
CA GLN A 241 13.47 3.35 -23.37
C GLN A 241 14.07 4.39 -24.32
N GLN A 242 14.64 5.47 -23.78
CA GLN A 242 15.33 6.50 -24.56
C GLN A 242 16.70 6.06 -25.08
N LEU A 243 17.33 5.06 -24.47
CA LEU A 243 18.60 4.49 -24.94
C LEU A 243 18.39 3.49 -26.09
N ASP A 244 17.23 2.83 -26.12
CA ASP A 244 16.86 1.86 -27.15
C ASP A 244 16.23 2.51 -28.42
N SER A 245 15.98 3.83 -28.37
CA SER A 245 15.42 4.64 -29.47
C SER A 245 16.50 5.33 -30.28
#